data_AF-A0A936SCH3-F1
#
_entry.id   AF-A0A936SCH3-F1
#
_cell.length_a   1.000
_cell.length_b   1.000
_cell.length_c   1.000
_cell.angle_alpha   90.00
_cell.angle_beta   90.00
_cell.angle_gamma   90.00
#
_symmetry.space_group_name_H-M   'P 1'
#
loop_
_entity.id
_entity.type
_entity.pdbx_description
1 polymer ?
#
loop_
_entity_poly.entity_id
_entity_poly.type
_entity_poly.pdbx_seq_one_letter_code
_entity_poly.pdbx_strand_id
1 'polypeptide(L)'
;MFCPKCGTADQTPETFCRQCGGFLPDFTKPVKKSQTPQDHVRANLFLNALTIAVSFTLAILLFTILAFKPDTHPLIHLTVGLLIAMGFWHTQTLWRSILLRRHFKREVRATDIPRELDTNSSADAHQLSEPDFENFVPASVTDRTTRSLDKVEIKSPQSQDQSD
;
A
#
# COMPACT_ATOMS: atom_id res chain seq x y z
N MET A 1 1.70 -2.34 -30.84
CA MET A 1 1.22 -3.68 -30.38
C MET A 1 -0.30 -3.67 -30.31
N PHE A 2 -0.95 -4.83 -30.38
CA PHE A 2 -2.41 -4.95 -30.43
C PHE A 2 -3.00 -5.16 -29.03
N CYS A 3 -4.19 -4.64 -28.78
CA CYS A 3 -4.93 -4.91 -27.54
C CYS A 3 -5.56 -6.31 -27.57
N PRO A 4 -5.33 -7.17 -26.57
CA PRO A 4 -5.90 -8.53 -26.55
C PRO A 4 -7.42 -8.55 -26.35
N LYS A 5 -8.02 -7.46 -25.86
CA LYS A 5 -9.48 -7.37 -25.64
C LYS A 5 -10.26 -6.86 -26.84
N CYS A 6 -9.71 -5.88 -27.56
CA CYS A 6 -10.45 -5.19 -28.63
C CYS A 6 -9.76 -5.24 -30.01
N GLY A 7 -8.55 -5.78 -30.11
CA GLY A 7 -7.83 -5.93 -31.38
C GLY A 7 -7.26 -4.63 -31.96
N THR A 8 -7.46 -3.47 -31.33
CA THR A 8 -6.98 -2.18 -31.84
C THR A 8 -5.44 -2.15 -31.90
N ALA A 9 -4.91 -1.68 -33.04
CA ALA A 9 -3.48 -1.49 -33.29
C ALA A 9 -2.94 -0.20 -32.63
N ASP A 10 -1.62 0.03 -32.72
CA ASP A 10 -0.95 1.28 -32.28
C ASP A 10 -1.13 1.69 -30.81
N GLN A 11 -1.10 0.72 -29.89
CA GLN A 11 -0.98 1.04 -28.46
C GLN A 11 0.48 0.99 -27.99
N THR A 12 0.86 1.91 -27.10
CA THR A 12 2.16 1.98 -26.43
C THR A 12 2.23 1.03 -25.23
N PRO A 13 3.33 0.27 -25.03
CA PRO A 13 3.50 -0.60 -23.87
C PRO A 13 3.34 0.16 -22.55
N GLU A 14 2.82 -0.51 -21.52
CA GLU A 14 2.60 0.06 -20.18
C GLU A 14 1.54 1.18 -20.13
N THR A 15 0.65 1.24 -21.12
CA THR A 15 -0.48 2.19 -21.15
C THR A 15 -1.84 1.48 -21.18
N PHE A 16 -2.90 2.23 -20.88
CA PHE A 16 -4.27 1.74 -21.00
C PHE A 16 -4.76 1.86 -22.45
N CYS A 17 -5.50 0.85 -22.90
CA CYS A 17 -6.16 0.88 -24.19
C CYS A 17 -7.15 2.05 -24.25
N ARG A 18 -7.03 2.90 -25.26
CA ARG A 18 -7.96 4.03 -25.46
C ARG A 18 -9.40 3.63 -25.74
N GLN A 19 -9.63 2.41 -26.23
CA GLN A 19 -10.95 1.96 -26.66
C GLN A 19 -11.68 1.12 -25.60
N CYS A 20 -10.97 0.22 -24.92
CA CYS A 20 -11.58 -0.67 -23.92
C CYS A 20 -11.12 -0.42 -22.48
N GLY A 21 -10.20 0.53 -22.25
CA GLY A 21 -9.67 0.85 -20.92
C GLY A 21 -8.83 -0.25 -20.27
N GLY A 22 -8.55 -1.36 -20.98
CA GLY A 22 -7.72 -2.43 -20.45
C GLY A 22 -6.25 -2.02 -20.37
N PHE A 23 -5.56 -2.36 -19.28
CA PHE A 23 -4.12 -2.18 -19.16
C PHE A 23 -3.38 -3.13 -20.12
N LEU A 24 -2.46 -2.62 -20.94
CA LEU A 24 -1.64 -3.45 -21.84
C LEU A 24 -0.24 -3.64 -21.22
N PRO A 25 0.06 -4.83 -20.68
CA PRO A 25 1.41 -5.14 -20.21
C PRO A 25 2.37 -5.23 -21.40
N ASP A 26 3.61 -4.78 -21.19
CA ASP A 26 4.68 -4.96 -22.17
C ASP A 26 5.10 -6.42 -22.23
N PHE A 27 4.76 -7.11 -23.32
CA PHE A 27 5.12 -8.51 -23.53
C PHE A 27 6.55 -8.72 -24.04
N THR A 28 7.26 -7.64 -24.40
CA THR A 28 8.63 -7.73 -24.92
C THR A 28 9.67 -7.82 -23.81
N LYS A 29 9.34 -7.31 -22.62
CA LYS A 29 10.15 -7.51 -21.43
C LYS A 29 9.71 -8.83 -20.79
N PRO A 30 10.65 -9.72 -20.40
CA PRO A 30 10.27 -10.83 -19.53
C PRO A 30 9.58 -10.21 -18.33
N VAL A 31 8.36 -10.68 -18.04
CA VAL A 31 7.58 -10.22 -16.88
C VAL A 31 8.46 -10.42 -15.66
N LYS A 32 9.21 -9.38 -15.27
CA LYS A 32 9.88 -9.31 -13.98
C LYS A 32 8.72 -9.49 -13.03
N LYS A 33 8.64 -10.67 -12.39
CA LYS A 33 7.57 -11.04 -11.45
C LYS A 33 7.18 -9.77 -10.74
N SER A 34 6.00 -9.26 -11.07
CA SER A 34 5.49 -8.00 -10.55
C SER A 34 5.69 -8.09 -9.05
N GLN A 35 6.66 -7.32 -8.53
CA GLN A 35 7.10 -7.46 -7.16
C GLN A 35 5.85 -7.28 -6.34
N THR A 36 5.35 -8.39 -5.78
CA THR A 36 3.96 -8.37 -5.34
C THR A 36 3.91 -7.36 -4.20
N PRO A 37 2.84 -6.56 -4.08
CA PRO A 37 2.73 -5.65 -2.94
C PRO A 37 2.92 -6.38 -1.60
N GLN A 38 2.67 -7.69 -1.57
CA GLN A 38 2.98 -8.55 -0.43
C GLN A 38 4.48 -8.65 -0.10
N ASP A 39 5.35 -8.74 -1.11
CA ASP A 39 6.81 -8.82 -0.94
C ASP A 39 7.38 -7.51 -0.37
N HIS A 40 6.90 -6.36 -0.86
CA HIS A 40 7.28 -5.05 -0.32
C HIS A 40 6.87 -4.90 1.15
N VAL A 41 5.64 -5.28 1.49
CA VAL A 41 5.18 -5.22 2.89
C VAL A 41 5.98 -6.19 3.77
N ARG A 42 6.36 -7.36 3.25
CA ARG A 42 7.17 -8.34 4.00
C ARG A 42 8.59 -7.83 4.23
N ALA A 43 9.23 -7.27 3.22
CA ALA A 43 10.56 -6.67 3.36
C ALA A 43 10.55 -5.51 4.36
N ASN A 44 9.57 -4.60 4.26
CA ASN A 44 9.42 -3.49 5.21
C ASN A 44 9.14 -3.97 6.64
N LEU A 45 8.39 -5.07 6.82
CA LEU A 45 8.17 -5.66 8.14
C LEU A 45 9.48 -6.16 8.75
N PHE A 46 10.29 -6.89 7.97
CA PHE A 46 11.58 -7.39 8.43
C PHE A 46 12.56 -6.25 8.76
N LEU A 47 12.63 -5.24 7.90
CA LEU A 47 13.48 -4.07 8.13
C LEU A 47 13.11 -3.37 9.44
N ASN A 48 11.81 -3.08 9.66
CA ASN A 48 11.36 -2.48 10.92
C ASN A 48 11.66 -3.37 12.14
N ALA A 49 11.45 -4.68 12.04
CA ALA A 49 11.74 -5.60 13.14
C ALA A 49 13.24 -5.63 13.49
N LEU A 50 14.12 -5.62 12.48
CA LEU A 50 15.57 -5.60 12.67
C LEU A 50 16.01 -4.26 13.28
N THR A 51 15.45 -3.14 12.82
CA THR A 51 15.73 -1.82 13.40
C THR A 51 15.36 -1.77 14.88
N ILE A 52 14.18 -2.30 15.26
CA ILE A 52 13.75 -2.39 16.67
C ILE A 52 14.73 -3.23 17.49
N ALA A 53 15.09 -4.41 16.99
CA ALA A 53 16.04 -5.29 17.67
C ALA A 53 17.38 -4.58 17.90
N VAL A 54 17.96 -4.00 16.85
CA VAL A 54 19.24 -3.29 16.93
C VAL A 54 19.17 -2.08 17.87
N SER A 55 18.10 -1.27 17.81
CA SER A 55 17.96 -0.10 18.68
C SER A 55 17.86 -0.49 20.15
N PHE A 56 17.07 -1.51 20.49
CA PHE A 56 16.95 -1.97 21.88
C PHE A 56 18.22 -2.66 22.37
N THR A 57 18.87 -3.50 21.55
CA THR A 57 20.14 -4.12 21.91
C THR A 57 21.20 -3.07 22.20
N LEU A 58 21.31 -2.04 21.36
CA LEU A 58 22.27 -0.94 21.57
C LEU A 58 21.93 -0.12 22.82
N ALA A 59 20.64 0.20 23.03
CA ALA A 59 20.20 0.93 24.23
C ALA A 59 20.50 0.15 25.52
N ILE A 60 20.20 -1.16 25.53
CA ILE A 60 20.48 -2.04 26.68
C ILE A 60 22.00 -2.14 26.91
N LEU A 61 22.79 -2.31 25.86
CA LEU A 61 24.24 -2.42 25.97
C LEU A 61 24.89 -1.13 26.50
N LEU A 62 24.44 0.03 26.01
CA LEU A 62 24.87 1.33 26.55
C LEU A 62 24.44 1.48 28.01
N PHE A 63 23.21 1.10 28.34
CA PHE A 63 22.69 1.18 29.70
C PHE A 63 23.48 0.28 30.65
N THR A 64 23.75 -0.99 30.30
CA THR A 64 24.46 -1.91 31.20
C THR A 64 25.93 -1.57 31.39
N ILE A 65 26.61 -1.07 30.35
CA ILE A 65 28.04 -0.74 30.42
C ILE A 65 28.27 0.62 31.11
N LEU A 66 27.37 1.59 30.91
CA LEU A 66 27.63 2.99 31.27
C LEU A 66 26.80 3.47 32.46
N ALA A 67 25.63 2.88 32.76
CA ALA A 67 24.77 3.37 33.85
C ALA A 67 25.39 3.24 35.25
N PHE A 68 26.41 2.39 35.42
CA PHE A 68 27.10 2.19 36.70
C PHE A 68 28.39 3.01 36.84
N LYS A 69 28.75 3.82 35.85
CA LYS A 69 29.93 4.69 35.94
C LYS A 69 29.54 6.06 36.51
N PRO A 70 30.17 6.52 37.61
CA PRO A 70 29.83 7.80 38.26
C PRO A 70 30.20 9.03 37.41
N ASP A 71 31.17 8.91 36.51
CA ASP A 71 31.63 10.01 35.63
C ASP A 71 31.08 9.92 34.21
N THR A 72 29.84 9.44 34.04
CA THR A 72 29.25 9.26 32.72
C THR A 72 28.76 10.58 32.17
N HIS A 73 29.23 10.97 30.97
CA HIS A 73 28.77 12.18 30.30
C HIS A 73 27.25 12.14 30.07
N PRO A 74 26.51 13.25 30.33
CA PRO A 74 25.05 13.30 30.22
C PRO A 74 24.54 13.01 28.80
N LEU A 75 25.37 13.19 27.77
CA LEU A 75 25.04 12.83 26.39
C LEU A 75 24.68 11.35 26.23
N ILE A 76 25.25 10.46 27.04
CA ILE A 76 24.96 9.01 26.96
C ILE A 76 23.52 8.71 27.39
N HIS A 77 23.01 9.41 28.41
CA HIS A 77 21.61 9.25 28.81
C HIS A 77 20.66 9.76 27.72
N LEU A 78 21.04 10.84 27.03
CA LEU A 78 20.28 11.39 25.91
C LEU A 78 20.25 10.43 24.70
N THR A 79 21.38 9.77 24.38
CA THR A 79 21.42 8.79 23.28
C THR A 79 20.60 7.54 23.61
N VAL A 80 20.68 7.03 24.85
CA VAL A 80 19.84 5.91 25.29
C VAL A 80 18.35 6.28 25.20
N GLY A 81 17.97 7.47 25.67
CA GLY A 81 16.59 7.97 25.55
C GLY A 81 16.13 8.07 24.09
N LEU A 82 16.97 8.58 23.20
CA LEU A 82 16.67 8.67 21.77
C LEU A 82 16.51 7.30 21.10
N LEU A 83 17.36 6.33 21.44
CA LEU A 83 17.26 4.96 20.91
C LEU A 83 15.96 4.28 21.35
N ILE A 84 15.56 4.48 22.61
CA ILE A 84 14.29 3.97 23.14
C ILE A 84 13.11 4.63 22.42
N ALA A 85 13.12 5.95 22.25
CA ALA A 85 12.06 6.68 21.53
C ALA A 85 11.93 6.19 20.07
N MET A 86 13.04 6.01 19.36
CA MET A 86 13.07 5.42 18.03
C MET A 86 12.51 3.99 18.02
N GLY A 87 12.87 3.16 19.01
CA GLY A 87 12.33 1.82 19.17
C GLY A 87 10.81 1.80 19.31
N PHE A 88 10.24 2.71 20.11
CA PHE A 88 8.79 2.86 20.24
C PHE A 88 8.12 3.34 18.94
N TRP A 89 8.72 4.30 18.24
CA TRP A 89 8.21 4.79 16.95
C TRP A 89 8.11 3.67 15.90
N HIS A 90 9.17 2.86 15.77
CA HIS A 90 9.16 1.72 14.85
C HIS A 90 8.18 0.63 15.30
N THR A 91 8.04 0.41 16.62
CA THR A 91 7.05 -0.55 17.17
C THR A 91 5.62 -0.13 16.82
N GLN A 92 5.29 1.16 16.96
CA GLN A 92 3.98 1.69 16.57
C GLN A 92 3.72 1.51 15.07
N THR A 93 4.72 1.78 14.23
CA THR A 93 4.64 1.61 12.78
C THR A 93 4.44 0.13 12.40
N LEU A 94 5.15 -0.76 13.08
CA LEU A 94 5.02 -2.20 12.90
C LEU A 94 3.65 -2.71 13.35
N TRP A 95 3.13 -2.22 14.47
CA TRP A 95 1.78 -2.56 14.95
C TRP A 95 0.69 -2.15 13.95
N ARG A 96 0.75 -0.91 13.44
CA ARG A 96 -0.17 -0.44 12.39
C ARG A 96 -0.11 -1.33 11.15
N SER A 97 1.10 -1.69 10.72
CA SER A 97 1.32 -2.57 9.56
C SER A 97 0.73 -3.98 9.78
N ILE A 98 0.83 -4.53 11.00
CA ILE A 98 0.20 -5.80 11.36
C ILE A 98 -1.32 -5.69 11.38
N LEU A 99 -1.87 -4.59 11.91
CA LEU A 99 -3.31 -4.37 11.96
C LEU A 99 -3.91 -4.33 10.54
N LEU A 100 -3.28 -3.57 9.63
CA LEU A 100 -3.64 -3.54 8.21
C LEU A 100 -3.64 -4.94 7.59
N ARG A 101 -2.58 -5.73 7.82
CA ARG A 101 -2.52 -7.13 7.35
C ARG A 101 -3.64 -8.00 7.91
N ARG A 102 -4.03 -7.81 9.17
CA ARG A 102 -5.14 -8.56 9.78
C ARG A 102 -6.47 -8.23 9.11
N HIS A 103 -6.71 -6.98 8.73
CA HIS A 103 -7.92 -6.59 7.99
C HIS A 103 -7.98 -7.24 6.61
N PHE A 104 -6.91 -7.14 5.81
CA PHE A 104 -6.86 -7.78 4.48
C PHE A 104 -7.02 -9.31 4.54
N LYS A 105 -6.38 -9.97 5.52
CA LYS A 105 -6.52 -11.43 5.67
C LYS A 105 -7.94 -11.86 6.03
N ARG A 106 -8.72 -10.99 6.67
CA ARG A 106 -10.11 -11.26 7.06
C ARG A 106 -11.06 -11.16 5.85
N GLU A 107 -10.82 -10.22 4.93
CA GLU A 107 -11.61 -10.08 3.70
C GLU A 107 -11.39 -11.24 2.72
N VAL A 108 -10.14 -11.66 2.52
CA VAL A 108 -9.82 -12.83 1.68
C VAL A 108 -10.49 -14.08 2.23
N ARG A 109 -10.41 -14.32 3.55
CA ARG A 109 -11.08 -15.45 4.19
C ARG A 109 -12.61 -15.39 4.10
N ALA A 110 -13.23 -14.22 4.09
CA ALA A 110 -14.68 -14.10 3.96
C ALA A 110 -15.16 -14.37 2.52
N THR A 111 -14.29 -14.14 1.53
CA THR A 111 -14.57 -14.40 0.12
C THR A 111 -14.34 -15.88 -0.25
N ASP A 112 -13.41 -16.54 0.45
CA ASP A 112 -13.07 -17.96 0.26
C ASP A 112 -13.93 -18.95 1.06
N ILE A 113 -14.94 -18.51 1.84
CA ILE A 113 -15.93 -19.45 2.38
C ILE A 113 -16.84 -19.83 1.21
N PRO A 114 -16.76 -21.07 0.68
CA PRO A 114 -17.73 -21.53 -0.29
C PRO A 114 -19.06 -21.56 0.44
N ARG A 115 -19.98 -20.72 0.01
CA ARG A 115 -21.38 -20.94 0.28
C ARG A 115 -21.67 -22.29 -0.38
N GLU A 116 -21.69 -23.37 0.39
CA GLU A 116 -22.24 -24.66 -0.03
C GLU A 116 -23.68 -24.39 -0.45
N LEU A 117 -23.86 -24.06 -1.73
CA LEU A 117 -25.10 -24.36 -2.42
C LEU A 117 -24.96 -25.80 -2.85
N ASP A 118 -25.76 -26.66 -2.23
CA ASP A 118 -26.04 -28.01 -2.71
C ASP A 118 -26.19 -27.99 -4.23
N THR A 119 -25.28 -28.64 -4.95
CA THR A 119 -25.47 -28.94 -6.36
C THR A 119 -24.89 -30.32 -6.63
N ASN A 120 -25.71 -31.32 -6.31
CA ASN A 120 -25.77 -32.54 -7.11
C ASN A 120 -26.16 -32.12 -8.54
N SER A 121 -25.20 -31.79 -9.39
CA SER A 121 -25.41 -31.83 -10.84
C SER A 121 -24.08 -32.01 -11.55
N SER A 122 -23.95 -33.20 -12.11
CA SER A 122 -22.89 -33.68 -12.99
C SER A 122 -22.63 -32.79 -14.20
N ALA A 123 -21.33 -32.65 -14.51
CA ALA A 123 -20.72 -32.57 -15.83
C ALA A 123 -21.43 -31.72 -16.91
N ASP A 124 -20.95 -30.50 -17.14
CA ASP A 124 -20.60 -30.06 -18.50
C ASP A 124 -19.75 -28.78 -18.48
N ALA A 125 -19.00 -28.56 -19.56
CA ALA A 125 -18.02 -27.48 -19.73
C ALA A 125 -18.62 -26.08 -19.45
N HIS A 126 -18.14 -25.42 -18.38
CA HIS A 126 -18.66 -24.16 -17.89
C HIS A 126 -18.22 -22.98 -18.79
N GLN A 127 -19.05 -22.66 -19.78
CA GLN A 127 -19.18 -21.32 -20.33
C GLN A 127 -19.40 -20.35 -19.16
N LEU A 128 -18.60 -19.28 -19.08
CA LEU A 128 -18.79 -18.22 -18.08
C LEU A 128 -20.23 -17.70 -18.21
N SER A 129 -20.99 -17.77 -17.13
CA SER A 129 -22.36 -17.28 -17.09
C SER A 129 -22.40 -15.82 -17.55
N GLU A 130 -23.35 -15.51 -18.43
CA GLU A 130 -23.58 -14.15 -18.92
C GLU A 130 -23.77 -13.21 -17.73
N PRO A 131 -23.06 -12.07 -17.67
CA PRO A 131 -23.13 -11.17 -16.52
C PRO A 131 -24.57 -10.71 -16.32
N ASP A 132 -25.12 -11.01 -15.15
CA ASP A 132 -26.44 -10.57 -14.75
C ASP A 132 -26.41 -9.05 -14.45
N PHE A 133 -27.04 -8.29 -15.34
CA PHE A 133 -27.13 -6.82 -15.25
C PHE A 133 -28.37 -6.34 -14.47
N GLU A 134 -29.23 -7.22 -13.95
CA GLU A 134 -30.44 -6.79 -13.23
C GLU A 134 -30.14 -6.00 -11.94
N ASN A 135 -28.94 -6.19 -11.37
CA ASN A 135 -28.46 -5.42 -10.21
C ASN A 135 -27.22 -4.58 -10.52
N PHE A 136 -27.10 -4.05 -11.74
CA PHE A 136 -26.08 -3.07 -12.04
C PHE A 136 -26.40 -1.74 -11.34
N VAL A 137 -25.91 -1.58 -10.11
CA VAL A 137 -25.90 -0.29 -9.42
C VAL A 137 -24.77 0.52 -10.04
N PRO A 138 -25.06 1.62 -10.78
CA PRO A 138 -24.00 2.46 -11.34
C PRO A 138 -23.13 2.95 -10.19
N ALA A 139 -21.81 2.84 -10.37
CA ALA A 139 -20.82 3.29 -9.40
C ALA A 139 -20.86 4.83 -9.27
N SER A 140 -21.86 5.36 -8.57
CA SER A 140 -22.04 6.79 -8.27
C SER A 140 -21.19 7.27 -7.08
N VAL A 141 -20.17 6.50 -6.70
CA VAL A 141 -19.27 6.84 -5.59
C VAL A 141 -18.18 7.84 -6.02
N THR A 142 -18.07 8.16 -7.32
CA THR A 142 -17.07 9.12 -7.82
C THR A 142 -17.47 10.59 -7.68
N ASP A 143 -18.74 10.94 -7.47
CA ASP A 143 -19.17 12.34 -7.55
C ASP A 143 -19.07 13.12 -6.23
N ARG A 144 -18.94 12.45 -5.08
CA ARG A 144 -18.86 13.16 -3.79
C ARG A 144 -17.47 13.59 -3.37
N THR A 145 -16.41 12.94 -3.85
CA THR A 145 -15.02 13.26 -3.44
C THR A 145 -14.31 14.26 -4.33
N THR A 146 -14.72 14.43 -5.60
CA THR A 146 -14.14 15.41 -6.52
C THR A 146 -14.68 16.83 -6.30
N ARG A 147 -15.92 16.98 -5.84
CA ARG A 147 -16.54 18.30 -5.63
C ARG A 147 -15.91 19.13 -4.49
N SER A 148 -15.13 18.51 -3.60
CA SER A 148 -14.48 19.23 -2.50
C SER A 148 -13.13 19.84 -2.86
N LEU A 149 -12.60 19.62 -4.07
CA LEU A 149 -11.30 20.15 -4.51
C LEU A 149 -11.39 21.47 -5.28
N ASP A 150 -12.55 21.84 -5.82
CA ASP A 150 -12.72 23.11 -6.56
C ASP A 150 -12.75 24.37 -5.67
N LYS A 151 -12.77 24.21 -4.34
CA LYS A 151 -12.85 25.34 -3.41
C LYS A 151 -11.50 25.75 -2.80
N VAL A 152 -10.40 25.51 -3.50
CA VAL A 152 -9.12 26.17 -3.19
C VAL A 152 -9.04 27.42 -4.06
N GLU A 153 -9.56 28.51 -3.52
CA GLU A 153 -9.45 29.86 -4.10
C GLU A 153 -7.96 30.24 -4.11
N ILE A 154 -7.33 30.11 -5.28
CA ILE A 154 -5.94 30.53 -5.50
C ILE A 154 -5.92 32.05 -5.38
N LYS A 155 -5.51 32.53 -4.21
CA LYS A 155 -5.29 33.95 -3.94
C LYS A 155 -4.13 34.42 -4.81
N SER A 156 -4.44 34.99 -5.97
CA SER A 156 -3.47 35.59 -6.88
C SER A 156 -2.62 36.62 -6.13
N PRO A 157 -1.28 36.57 -6.24
CA PRO A 157 -0.42 37.59 -5.65
C PRO A 157 -0.68 38.93 -6.34
N GLN A 158 -1.04 39.93 -5.53
CA GLN A 158 -1.12 41.34 -5.94
C GLN A 158 0.23 41.76 -6.52
N SER A 159 0.20 42.22 -7.76
CA SER A 159 1.24 43.04 -8.36
C SER A 159 1.47 44.27 -7.46
N GLN A 160 2.64 44.32 -6.81
CA GLN A 160 3.15 45.54 -6.22
C GLN A 160 3.47 46.50 -7.35
N ASP A 161 2.62 47.53 -7.45
CA ASP A 161 2.89 48.71 -8.26
C ASP A 161 4.02 49.51 -7.60
N GLN A 162 5.00 49.85 -8.41
CA GLN A 162 6.23 50.53 -8.05
C GLN A 162 6.13 51.97 -8.58
N SER A 163 5.90 52.93 -7.68
CA SER A 163 5.99 54.39 -7.87
C SER A 163 6.02 54.97 -6.44
N ASP A 164 6.93 55.81 -5.96
CA ASP A 164 8.05 56.60 -6.47
C ASP A 164 9.13 56.66 -5.37
#